data_AF-A0A832SQN6-F1
#
_entry.id   AF-A0A832SQN6-F1
#
_cell.length_a   1.000
_cell.length_b   1.000
_cell.length_c   1.000
_cell.angle_alpha   90.00
_cell.angle_beta   90.00
_cell.angle_gamma   90.00
#
_symmetry.space_group_name_H-M   'P 1'
#
loop_
_entity.id
_entity.type
_entity.pdbx_description
1 polymer ?
#
loop_
_entity_poly.entity_id
_entity_poly.type
_entity_poly.pdbx_seq_one_letter_code
_entity_poly.pdbx_strand_id
1 'polypeptide(L)'
;MVKITAVCSEFPGATEPSHGFGVIVDDVLLFDSCSKEAAVQFVAKASVRPLIGIEGVPGNGHHAGGFGVFKVPVISPPNDMAFILRGKRYIVFKERGENLLYIDGVVISPCGLYSIPYHKLSRRGVKARCLVGGLGGTSYNPYVVHRINAELRLLGVKCVVALHTAPQLVKDLEKKFNVYRIGAGASIEI
;
A
#
# COMPACT_ATOMS: atom_id res chain seq x y z
N MET A 1 -13.33 -7.58 -6.66
CA MET A 1 -12.01 -8.25 -6.70
C MET A 1 -10.98 -7.23 -7.11
N VAL A 2 -9.89 -7.13 -6.33
CA VAL A 2 -8.79 -6.18 -6.53
C VAL A 2 -7.49 -6.95 -6.64
N LYS A 3 -6.75 -6.77 -7.73
CA LYS A 3 -5.41 -7.32 -7.90
C LYS A 3 -4.37 -6.33 -7.40
N ILE A 4 -3.46 -6.80 -6.56
CA ILE A 4 -2.35 -6.02 -6.00
C ILE A 4 -1.05 -6.69 -6.41
N THR A 5 -0.21 -5.97 -7.15
CA THR A 5 1.13 -6.40 -7.52
C THR A 5 2.15 -5.55 -6.78
N ALA A 6 3.03 -6.19 -6.01
CA ALA A 6 4.10 -5.49 -5.30
C ALA A 6 5.22 -5.10 -6.28
N VAL A 7 5.50 -3.81 -6.41
CA VAL A 7 6.65 -3.32 -7.17
C VAL A 7 7.93 -3.49 -6.34
N CYS A 8 7.85 -3.19 -5.05
CA CYS A 8 8.90 -3.45 -4.07
C CYS A 8 8.32 -4.02 -2.78
N SER A 9 9.21 -4.62 -1.99
CA SER A 9 8.90 -5.19 -0.69
C SER A 9 10.20 -5.46 0.06
N GLU A 10 10.11 -5.55 1.39
CA GLU A 10 11.18 -6.12 2.22
C GLU A 10 11.16 -7.65 2.27
N PHE A 11 10.08 -8.27 1.78
CA PHE A 11 9.98 -9.73 1.71
C PHE A 11 10.70 -10.27 0.46
N PRO A 12 11.32 -11.47 0.54
CA PRO A 12 11.97 -12.10 -0.61
C PRO A 12 11.02 -12.22 -1.81
N GLY A 13 11.50 -11.82 -2.99
CA GLY A 13 10.72 -11.80 -4.23
C GLY A 13 11.56 -12.07 -5.48
N ALA A 14 10.94 -11.94 -6.65
CA ALA A 14 11.62 -12.14 -7.95
C ALA A 14 12.55 -10.96 -8.32
N THR A 15 12.37 -9.82 -7.67
CA THR A 15 13.21 -8.63 -7.74
C THR A 15 13.90 -8.40 -6.40
N GLU A 16 14.98 -7.62 -6.40
CA GLU A 16 15.70 -7.32 -5.16
C GLU A 16 14.78 -6.59 -4.16
N PRO A 17 14.87 -6.93 -2.86
CA PRO A 17 14.11 -6.24 -1.84
C PRO A 17 14.55 -4.77 -1.75
N SER A 18 13.61 -3.90 -1.39
CA SER A 18 13.87 -2.46 -1.24
C SER A 18 13.06 -1.91 -0.07
N HIS A 19 13.65 -0.97 0.67
CA HIS A 19 13.02 -0.30 1.81
C HIS A 19 11.90 0.70 1.42
N GLY A 20 11.55 0.84 0.14
CA GLY A 20 10.45 1.68 -0.34
C GLY A 20 9.08 0.98 -0.33
N PHE A 21 8.04 1.71 -0.76
CA PHE A 21 6.70 1.16 -1.02
C PHE A 21 6.27 1.46 -2.45
N GLY A 22 5.66 0.49 -3.13
CA GLY A 22 5.10 0.71 -4.44
C GLY A 22 4.25 -0.48 -4.85
N VAL A 23 3.01 -0.23 -5.25
CA VAL A 23 2.10 -1.27 -5.71
C VAL A 23 1.40 -0.86 -6.99
N ILE A 24 1.17 -1.85 -7.86
CA ILE A 24 0.25 -1.68 -8.98
C ILE A 24 -1.08 -2.31 -8.61
N VAL A 25 -2.15 -1.54 -8.76
CA VAL A 25 -3.52 -1.94 -8.48
C VAL A 25 -4.23 -2.18 -9.80
N ASP A 26 -4.79 -3.39 -9.94
CA ASP A 26 -5.53 -3.85 -11.12
C ASP A 26 -4.79 -3.63 -12.45
N ASP A 27 -3.45 -3.72 -12.42
CA ASP A 27 -2.56 -3.49 -13.57
C ASP A 27 -2.66 -2.08 -14.21
N VAL A 28 -3.40 -1.15 -13.60
CA VAL A 28 -3.76 0.14 -14.21
C VAL A 28 -3.28 1.35 -13.43
N LEU A 29 -3.13 1.22 -12.11
CA LEU A 29 -2.78 2.33 -11.24
C LEU A 29 -1.55 1.98 -10.43
N LEU A 30 -0.49 2.78 -10.58
CA LEU A 30 0.67 2.74 -9.71
C LEU A 30 0.40 3.63 -8.50
N PHE A 31 0.36 3.05 -7.31
CA PHE A 31 0.18 3.79 -6.07
C PHE A 31 1.49 3.81 -5.29
N ASP A 32 2.01 5.02 -5.10
CA ASP A 32 3.38 5.27 -4.68
C ASP A 32 4.42 4.58 -5.58
N SER A 33 5.70 4.78 -5.30
CA SER A 33 6.76 4.10 -6.04
C SER A 33 7.95 3.75 -5.16
N CYS A 34 8.62 2.66 -5.49
CA CYS A 34 9.87 2.30 -4.86
C CYS A 34 11.05 3.19 -5.31
N SER A 35 12.25 2.86 -4.84
CA SER A 35 13.49 3.43 -5.39
C SER A 35 13.57 3.21 -6.90
N LYS A 36 14.32 4.08 -7.59
CA LYS A 36 14.46 4.01 -9.05
C LYS A 36 15.03 2.67 -9.50
N GLU A 37 15.98 2.12 -8.75
CA GLU A 37 16.67 0.86 -9.05
C GLU A 37 15.70 -0.33 -9.02
N ALA A 38 14.89 -0.42 -7.97
CA ALA A 38 13.89 -1.47 -7.84
C ALA A 38 12.82 -1.35 -8.94
N ALA A 39 12.40 -0.13 -9.29
CA ALA A 39 11.45 0.09 -10.38
C ALA A 39 12.02 -0.32 -11.75
N VAL A 40 13.31 -0.05 -12.02
CA VAL A 40 13.99 -0.47 -13.26
C VAL A 40 14.00 -1.99 -13.38
N GLN A 41 14.34 -2.70 -12.30
CA GLN A 41 14.32 -4.17 -12.29
C GLN A 41 12.91 -4.74 -12.49
N PHE A 42 11.90 -4.13 -11.85
CA PHE A 42 10.52 -4.53 -12.02
C PHE A 42 10.06 -4.38 -13.47
N VAL A 43 10.25 -3.19 -14.07
CA VAL A 43 9.83 -2.91 -15.45
C VAL A 43 10.55 -3.79 -16.48
N ALA A 44 11.80 -4.20 -16.21
CA ALA A 44 12.52 -5.12 -17.09
C ALA A 44 11.93 -6.54 -17.11
N LYS A 45 11.24 -6.96 -16.05
CA LYS A 45 10.69 -8.32 -15.89
C LYS A 45 9.17 -8.37 -16.04
N ALA A 46 8.48 -7.29 -15.69
CA ALA A 46 7.02 -7.22 -15.67
C ALA A 46 6.46 -6.73 -17.00
N SER A 47 5.38 -7.38 -17.46
CA SER A 47 4.62 -6.92 -18.63
C SER A 47 3.55 -5.87 -18.30
N VAL A 48 3.42 -5.50 -17.01
CA VAL A 48 2.38 -4.59 -16.54
C VAL A 48 2.75 -3.14 -16.86
N ARG A 49 1.80 -2.41 -17.42
CA ARG A 49 1.95 -0.99 -17.78
C ARG A 49 0.82 -0.19 -17.15
N PRO A 50 1.03 0.38 -15.94
CA PRO A 50 0.03 1.25 -15.34
C PRO A 50 -0.24 2.44 -16.27
N LEU A 51 -1.43 3.01 -16.19
CA LEU A 51 -1.85 4.18 -16.96
C LEU A 51 -1.53 5.47 -16.23
N ILE A 52 -1.49 5.42 -14.90
CA ILE A 52 -1.32 6.59 -14.04
C ILE A 52 -0.60 6.21 -12.76
N GLY A 53 0.19 7.14 -12.26
CA GLY A 53 0.78 7.12 -10.93
C GLY A 53 0.04 8.06 -9.98
N ILE A 54 -0.10 7.66 -8.73
CA ILE A 54 -0.56 8.54 -7.65
C ILE A 54 0.46 8.50 -6.53
N GLU A 55 0.95 9.66 -6.14
CA GLU A 55 1.89 9.78 -5.03
C GLU A 55 1.23 9.29 -3.73
N GLY A 56 1.83 8.30 -3.08
CA GLY A 56 1.41 7.83 -1.77
C GLY A 56 2.06 8.67 -0.67
N VAL A 57 3.36 8.94 -0.76
CA VAL A 57 4.08 9.78 0.20
C VAL A 57 4.76 10.96 -0.52
N PRO A 58 4.10 12.14 -0.58
CA PRO A 58 4.61 13.29 -1.33
C PRO A 58 5.96 13.78 -0.80
N GLY A 59 6.84 14.19 -1.71
CA GLY A 59 8.13 14.81 -1.37
C GLY A 59 9.19 13.86 -0.79
N ASN A 60 8.95 12.55 -0.78
CA ASN A 60 9.91 11.56 -0.32
C ASN A 60 10.54 10.80 -1.49
N GLY A 61 11.85 10.99 -1.71
CA GLY A 61 12.58 10.36 -2.82
C GLY A 61 12.56 8.83 -2.81
N HIS A 62 12.40 8.19 -1.64
CA HIS A 62 12.29 6.73 -1.53
C HIS A 62 10.92 6.19 -1.98
N HIS A 63 9.90 7.06 -1.99
CA HIS A 63 8.51 6.77 -2.35
C HIS A 63 8.11 7.35 -3.72
N ALA A 64 8.91 8.25 -4.26
CA ALA A 64 8.67 8.89 -5.56
C ALA A 64 9.69 8.50 -6.64
N GLY A 65 10.82 7.89 -6.27
CA GLY A 65 11.98 7.71 -7.16
C GLY A 65 11.71 6.88 -8.42
N GLY A 66 10.82 5.89 -8.35
CA GLY A 66 10.54 4.98 -9.46
C GLY A 66 9.42 5.43 -10.41
N PHE A 67 8.65 6.47 -10.12
CA PHE A 67 7.55 6.91 -11.02
C PHE A 67 8.04 7.21 -12.45
N GLY A 68 9.19 7.88 -12.56
CA GLY A 68 9.79 8.22 -13.86
C GLY A 68 10.20 7.00 -14.70
N VAL A 69 10.40 5.84 -14.07
CA VAL A 69 10.75 4.59 -14.76
C VAL A 69 9.55 4.02 -15.51
N PHE A 70 8.35 4.14 -14.93
CA PHE A 70 7.11 3.67 -15.54
C PHE A 70 6.61 4.56 -16.69
N LYS A 71 7.13 5.80 -16.79
CA LYS A 71 6.76 6.79 -17.83
C LYS A 71 5.25 7.06 -17.88
N VAL A 72 4.61 7.14 -16.72
CA VAL A 72 3.19 7.45 -16.56
C VAL A 72 2.99 8.86 -16.03
N PRO A 73 1.87 9.53 -16.34
CA PRO A 73 1.48 10.75 -15.64
C PRO A 73 1.34 10.46 -14.13
N VAL A 74 1.86 11.36 -13.30
CA VAL A 74 1.80 11.24 -11.83
C VAL A 74 0.90 12.35 -11.29
N ILE A 75 -0.08 11.97 -10.47
CA ILE A 75 -0.94 12.90 -9.76
C ILE A 75 -0.45 13.03 -8.32
N SER A 76 -0.28 14.28 -7.88
CA SER A 76 -0.17 14.63 -6.46
C SER A 76 -1.52 15.19 -5.99
N PRO A 77 -2.33 14.41 -5.24
CA PRO A 77 -3.66 14.84 -4.82
C PRO A 77 -3.60 16.08 -3.92
N PRO A 78 -4.27 17.19 -4.28
CA PRO A 78 -4.33 18.37 -3.43
C PRO A 78 -5.29 18.20 -2.25
N ASN A 79 -6.33 17.37 -2.41
CA ASN A 79 -7.37 17.06 -1.43
C ASN A 79 -7.81 15.58 -1.60
N ASP A 80 -8.78 15.14 -0.78
CA ASP A 80 -9.51 13.89 -1.04
C ASP A 80 -10.04 13.89 -2.48
N MET A 81 -9.79 12.82 -3.22
CA MET A 81 -10.08 12.73 -4.65
C MET A 81 -10.73 11.37 -4.95
N ALA A 82 -11.77 11.38 -5.78
CA ALA A 82 -12.35 10.15 -6.31
C ALA A 82 -12.32 10.20 -7.84
N PHE A 83 -11.97 9.08 -8.46
CA PHE A 83 -11.89 8.97 -9.92
C PHE A 83 -12.24 7.55 -10.35
N ILE A 84 -12.53 7.40 -11.65
CA ILE A 84 -12.85 6.12 -12.26
C ILE A 84 -11.74 5.79 -13.26
N LEU A 85 -11.19 4.59 -13.14
CA LEU A 85 -10.21 4.06 -14.10
C LEU A 85 -10.66 2.65 -14.50
N ARG A 86 -10.80 2.42 -15.81
CA ARG A 86 -11.30 1.15 -16.38
C ARG A 86 -12.59 0.63 -15.71
N GLY A 87 -13.51 1.53 -15.37
CA GLY A 87 -14.80 1.19 -14.76
C GLY A 87 -14.77 0.91 -13.25
N LYS A 88 -13.60 0.95 -12.60
CA LYS A 88 -13.47 0.84 -11.15
C LYS A 88 -13.31 2.21 -10.50
N ARG A 89 -13.99 2.42 -9.37
CA ARG A 89 -13.89 3.65 -8.58
C ARG A 89 -12.74 3.55 -7.59
N TYR A 90 -11.82 4.48 -7.68
CA TYR A 90 -10.71 4.68 -6.76
C TYR A 90 -11.00 5.93 -5.94
N ILE A 91 -10.69 5.87 -4.65
CA ILE A 91 -10.79 7.02 -3.75
C ILE A 91 -9.43 7.19 -3.08
N VAL A 92 -8.83 8.36 -3.22
CA VAL A 92 -7.61 8.75 -2.53
C VAL A 92 -8.00 9.70 -1.42
N PHE A 93 -7.64 9.35 -0.19
CA PHE A 93 -7.79 10.22 0.97
C PHE A 93 -6.48 10.94 1.23
N LYS A 94 -6.52 12.27 1.21
CA LYS A 94 -5.38 13.13 1.46
C LYS A 94 -5.19 13.30 2.96
N GLU A 95 -4.04 12.86 3.47
CA GLU A 95 -3.66 13.07 4.86
C GLU A 95 -2.31 13.79 4.95
N ARG A 96 -1.97 14.27 6.15
CA ARG A 96 -0.85 15.22 6.35
C ARG A 96 0.51 14.65 5.93
N GLY A 97 0.71 13.35 6.05
CA GLY A 97 2.01 12.69 5.79
C GLY A 97 1.98 11.57 4.75
N GLU A 98 0.79 11.09 4.39
CA GLU A 98 0.61 10.11 3.31
C GLU A 98 -0.78 10.27 2.70
N ASN A 99 -0.94 9.76 1.50
CA ASN A 99 -2.23 9.53 0.87
C ASN A 99 -2.61 8.07 1.12
N LEU A 100 -3.90 7.82 1.27
CA LEU A 100 -4.45 6.47 1.37
C LEU A 100 -5.29 6.18 0.15
N LEU A 101 -5.08 5.03 -0.47
CA LEU A 101 -5.92 4.58 -1.58
C LEU A 101 -6.97 3.60 -1.08
N TYR A 102 -8.20 3.79 -1.53
CA TYR A 102 -9.32 2.92 -1.25
C TYR A 102 -10.00 2.47 -2.54
N ILE A 103 -10.21 1.16 -2.65
CA ILE A 103 -10.89 0.52 -3.77
C ILE A 103 -11.56 -0.77 -3.31
N ASP A 104 -12.86 -0.92 -3.57
CA ASP A 104 -13.61 -2.17 -3.36
C ASP A 104 -13.36 -2.84 -1.98
N GLY A 105 -13.38 -2.02 -0.92
CA GLY A 105 -13.13 -2.47 0.45
C GLY A 105 -11.66 -2.72 0.79
N VAL A 106 -10.71 -2.45 -0.09
CA VAL A 106 -9.27 -2.54 0.17
C VAL A 106 -8.73 -1.16 0.47
N VAL A 107 -8.08 -1.00 1.62
CA VAL A 107 -7.29 0.20 1.94
C VAL A 107 -5.82 -0.10 1.66
N ILE A 108 -5.13 0.83 1.02
CA ILE A 108 -3.71 0.73 0.70
C ILE A 108 -3.01 1.95 1.31
N SER A 109 -1.98 1.69 2.11
CA SER A 109 -1.24 2.71 2.85
C SER A 109 0.26 2.44 2.74
N PRO A 110 1.07 3.39 2.22
CA PRO A 110 2.50 3.18 2.07
C PRO A 110 3.24 3.01 3.39
N CYS A 111 2.94 3.87 4.37
CA CYS A 111 3.55 3.83 5.70
C CYS A 111 2.78 2.92 6.68
N GLY A 112 1.60 2.46 6.27
CA GLY A 112 0.68 1.47 6.86
C GLY A 112 0.13 1.79 8.23
N LEU A 113 0.06 0.77 9.10
CA LEU A 113 -0.92 0.72 10.19
C LEU A 113 -0.84 1.88 11.19
N TYR A 114 0.28 2.58 11.26
CA TYR A 114 0.51 3.68 12.19
C TYR A 114 0.09 5.04 11.64
N SER A 115 0.20 5.21 10.33
CA SER A 115 -0.08 6.45 9.64
C SER A 115 -1.55 6.55 9.20
N ILE A 116 -2.26 5.43 9.16
CA ILE A 116 -3.69 5.40 8.84
C ILE A 116 -4.50 6.18 9.91
N PRO A 117 -5.24 7.23 9.54
CA PRO A 117 -6.11 7.94 10.46
C PRO A 117 -7.48 7.26 10.52
N TYR A 118 -7.55 6.12 11.22
CA TYR A 118 -8.74 5.26 11.32
C TYR A 118 -10.02 6.01 11.69
N HIS A 119 -9.94 6.91 12.68
CA HIS A 119 -11.09 7.71 13.10
C HIS A 119 -11.65 8.57 11.98
N LYS A 120 -10.78 9.15 11.12
CA LYS A 120 -11.22 9.95 9.98
C LYS A 120 -11.80 9.06 8.88
N LEU A 121 -11.18 7.92 8.58
CA LEU A 121 -11.73 6.94 7.63
C LEU A 121 -13.12 6.46 8.07
N SER A 122 -13.30 6.13 9.35
CA SER A 122 -14.60 5.73 9.88
C SER A 122 -15.63 6.86 9.79
N ARG A 123 -15.26 8.12 10.04
CA ARG A 123 -16.16 9.28 9.84
C ARG A 123 -16.55 9.48 8.37
N ARG A 124 -15.65 9.14 7.44
CA ARG A 124 -15.91 9.10 5.99
C ARG A 124 -16.73 7.87 5.56
N GLY A 125 -17.19 7.04 6.49
CA GLY A 125 -17.98 5.84 6.21
C GLY A 125 -17.18 4.69 5.58
N VAL A 126 -15.85 4.75 5.61
CA VAL A 126 -14.99 3.71 5.01
C VAL A 126 -15.06 2.43 5.84
N LYS A 127 -15.33 1.32 5.16
CA LYS A 127 -15.21 -0.04 5.69
C LYS A 127 -14.23 -0.80 4.82
N ALA A 128 -13.21 -1.36 5.45
CA ALA A 128 -12.13 -2.05 4.78
C ALA A 128 -12.18 -3.54 5.13
N ARG A 129 -12.25 -4.42 4.12
CA ARG A 129 -12.15 -5.89 4.29
C ARG A 129 -10.70 -6.37 4.31
N CYS A 130 -9.82 -5.71 3.58
CA CYS A 130 -8.38 -5.96 3.61
C CYS A 130 -7.59 -4.65 3.67
N LEU A 131 -6.42 -4.71 4.31
CA LEU A 131 -5.42 -3.66 4.28
C LEU A 131 -4.18 -4.14 3.53
N VAL A 132 -3.62 -3.29 2.66
CA VAL A 132 -2.32 -3.50 2.02
C VAL A 132 -1.39 -2.39 2.51
N GLY A 133 -0.21 -2.74 3.03
CA GLY A 133 0.69 -1.69 3.51
C GLY A 133 1.97 -2.19 4.14
N GLY A 134 2.89 -1.25 4.38
CA GLY A 134 4.02 -1.47 5.27
C GLY A 134 3.62 -1.16 6.70
N LEU A 135 3.77 -2.04 7.67
CA LEU A 135 3.23 -1.84 9.02
C LEU A 135 4.16 -0.97 9.90
N GLY A 136 4.61 0.16 9.35
CA GLY A 136 5.81 0.90 9.72
C GLY A 136 6.10 1.01 11.23
N GLY A 137 7.31 0.67 11.64
CA GLY A 137 7.76 0.90 13.01
C GLY A 137 8.98 0.08 13.37
N THR A 138 10.15 0.71 13.31
CA THR A 138 11.45 0.21 13.79
C THR A 138 11.52 0.05 15.31
N SER A 139 10.40 0.14 16.04
CA SER A 139 10.37 0.08 17.49
C SER A 139 9.27 -0.87 17.98
N TYR A 140 9.71 -1.98 18.58
CA TYR A 140 8.87 -2.93 19.30
C TYR A 140 8.23 -2.23 20.50
N ASN A 141 7.03 -1.68 20.31
CA ASN A 141 6.20 -1.21 21.41
C ASN A 141 4.96 -2.11 21.53
N PRO A 142 4.85 -2.94 22.59
CA PRO A 142 3.74 -3.89 22.74
C PRO A 142 2.37 -3.20 22.83
N TYR A 143 2.29 -1.96 23.33
CA TYR A 143 1.03 -1.20 23.39
C TYR A 143 0.48 -0.90 21.99
N VAL A 144 1.37 -0.81 21.02
CA VAL A 144 0.99 -0.46 19.66
C VAL A 144 0.31 -1.61 18.95
N VAL A 145 0.72 -2.85 19.21
CA VAL A 145 0.09 -4.04 18.63
C VAL A 145 -1.38 -4.12 19.04
N HIS A 146 -1.70 -3.85 20.31
CA HIS A 146 -3.09 -3.84 20.79
C HIS A 146 -3.93 -2.75 20.11
N ARG A 147 -3.37 -1.54 19.98
CA ARG A 147 -4.03 -0.44 19.29
C ARG A 147 -4.31 -0.77 17.83
N ILE A 148 -3.30 -1.24 17.10
CA ILE A 148 -3.41 -1.67 15.70
C ILE A 148 -4.53 -2.69 15.52
N ASN A 149 -4.56 -3.72 16.38
CA ASN A 149 -5.58 -4.76 16.32
C ASN A 149 -6.99 -4.19 16.51
N ALA A 150 -7.18 -3.27 17.45
CA ALA A 150 -8.46 -2.63 17.69
C ALA A 150 -8.87 -1.74 16.50
N GLU A 151 -7.94 -0.93 15.99
CA GLU A 151 -8.15 -0.02 14.87
C GLU A 151 -8.52 -0.76 13.57
N LEU A 152 -7.83 -1.86 13.27
CA LEU A 152 -8.16 -2.75 12.15
C LEU A 152 -9.56 -3.35 12.27
N ARG A 153 -9.92 -3.85 13.45
CA ARG A 153 -11.26 -4.42 13.71
C ARG A 153 -12.35 -3.37 13.56
N LEU A 154 -12.13 -2.13 14.00
CA LEU A 154 -13.09 -1.03 13.85
C LEU A 154 -13.36 -0.67 12.38
N LEU A 155 -12.35 -0.77 11.52
CA LEU A 155 -12.53 -0.63 10.07
C LEU A 155 -13.20 -1.84 9.40
N GLY A 156 -13.32 -2.97 10.10
CA GLY A 156 -13.89 -4.21 9.56
C GLY A 156 -12.87 -5.12 8.87
N VAL A 157 -11.57 -4.88 9.09
CA VAL A 157 -10.50 -5.60 8.38
C VAL A 157 -10.42 -7.04 8.84
N LYS A 158 -10.34 -7.95 7.88
CA LYS A 158 -10.13 -9.39 8.09
C LYS A 158 -8.80 -9.87 7.51
N CYS A 159 -8.27 -9.15 6.53
CA CYS A 159 -7.09 -9.50 5.75
C CYS A 159 -6.03 -8.40 5.85
N VAL A 160 -4.76 -8.79 5.94
CA VAL A 160 -3.62 -7.86 5.91
C VAL A 160 -2.60 -8.39 4.91
N VAL A 161 -2.31 -7.62 3.86
CA VAL A 161 -1.19 -7.86 2.94
C VAL A 161 -0.02 -7.00 3.39
N ALA A 162 0.97 -7.64 4.02
CA ALA A 162 2.17 -6.99 4.51
C ALA A 162 3.21 -6.90 3.39
N LEU A 163 3.73 -5.68 3.16
CA LEU A 163 4.77 -5.42 2.15
C LEU A 163 6.13 -5.00 2.73
N HIS A 164 6.12 -4.33 3.88
CA HIS A 164 7.31 -3.85 4.58
C HIS A 164 7.00 -3.88 6.08
N THR A 165 7.55 -4.81 6.85
CA THR A 165 7.15 -5.00 8.27
C THR A 165 8.17 -5.78 9.08
N ALA A 166 8.40 -5.33 10.33
CA ALA A 166 9.13 -6.10 11.32
C ALA A 166 8.52 -7.51 11.55
N PRO A 167 9.30 -8.60 11.42
CA PRO A 167 8.78 -9.97 11.50
C PRO A 167 7.95 -10.29 12.75
N GLN A 168 8.23 -9.64 13.88
CA GLN A 168 7.51 -9.82 15.14
C GLN A 168 6.06 -9.32 15.06
N LEU A 169 5.82 -8.16 14.44
CA LEU A 169 4.47 -7.59 14.30
C LEU A 169 3.59 -8.49 13.43
N VAL A 170 4.18 -9.09 12.39
CA VAL A 170 3.49 -10.05 11.51
C VAL A 170 2.95 -11.23 12.33
N LYS A 171 3.78 -11.83 13.19
CA LYS A 171 3.39 -12.99 14.01
C LYS A 171 2.21 -12.69 14.94
N ASP A 172 2.10 -11.47 15.44
CA ASP A 172 0.98 -11.08 16.30
C ASP A 172 -0.31 -10.81 15.52
N LEU A 173 -0.19 -10.31 14.29
CA LEU A 173 -1.34 -10.13 13.39
C LEU A 173 -1.85 -11.47 12.85
N GLU A 174 -0.96 -12.42 12.57
CA GLU A 174 -1.32 -13.78 12.11
C GLU A 174 -2.25 -14.51 13.10
N LYS A 175 -2.20 -14.16 14.39
CA LYS A 175 -3.11 -14.72 15.42
C LYS A 175 -4.55 -14.18 15.32
N LYS A 176 -4.77 -13.09 14.59
CA LYS A 176 -6.02 -12.30 14.63
C LYS A 176 -6.62 -11.99 13.25
N PHE A 177 -5.82 -12.04 12.20
CA PHE A 177 -6.20 -11.69 10.83
C PHE A 177 -5.61 -12.69 9.83
N ASN A 178 -6.20 -12.76 8.64
CA ASN A 178 -5.61 -13.47 7.51
C ASN A 178 -4.45 -12.62 6.97
N VAL A 179 -3.22 -12.98 7.33
CA VAL A 179 -2.02 -12.22 6.93
C VAL A 179 -1.38 -12.88 5.71
N TYR A 180 -1.14 -12.08 4.68
CA TYR A 180 -0.43 -12.47 3.48
C TYR A 180 0.86 -11.65 3.40
N ARG A 181 1.97 -12.33 3.11
CA ARG A 181 3.26 -11.70 2.85
C ARG A 181 3.55 -11.90 1.38
N ILE A 182 3.70 -10.81 0.63
CA ILE A 182 4.05 -10.89 -0.78
C ILE A 182 5.37 -10.17 -1.02
N GLY A 183 6.27 -10.85 -1.74
CA GLY A 183 7.56 -10.27 -2.14
C GLY A 183 7.43 -9.39 -3.37
N ALA A 184 8.49 -8.65 -3.65
CA ALA A 184 8.57 -7.80 -4.82
C ALA A 184 8.43 -8.63 -6.12
N GLY A 185 7.60 -8.16 -7.05
CA GLY A 185 7.22 -8.87 -8.28
C GLY A 185 6.04 -9.83 -8.14
N ALA A 186 5.61 -10.16 -6.92
CA ALA A 186 4.45 -11.05 -6.71
C ALA A 186 3.12 -10.30 -6.77
N SER A 187 2.04 -11.03 -7.04
CA SER A 187 0.67 -10.51 -7.08
C SER A 187 -0.26 -11.31 -6.17
N ILE A 188 -1.29 -10.64 -5.66
CA ILE A 188 -2.40 -11.25 -4.91
C ILE A 188 -3.72 -10.66 -5.40
N GLU A 189 -4.78 -11.47 -5.38
CA GLU A 189 -6.15 -11.05 -5.67
C GLU A 189 -7.00 -11.08 -4.39
N ILE A 190 -7.72 -9.99 -4.12
CA ILE A 190 -8.48 -9.73 -2.89
C ILE A 190 -9.98 -9.56 -3.16
#